data_AF-A0A087SAN7-F1
#
_entry.id   AF-A0A087SAN7-F1
#
_cell.length_a   1.000
_cell.length_b   1.000
_cell.length_c   1.000
_cell.angle_alpha   90.00
_cell.angle_beta   90.00
_cell.angle_gamma   90.00
#
_symmetry.space_group_name_H-M   'P 1'
#
loop_
_entity.id
_entity.type
_entity.pdbx_description
1 polymer ?
#
loop_
_entity_poly.entity_id
_entity_poly.type
_entity_poly.pdbx_seq_one_letter_code
_entity_poly.pdbx_strand_id
1 'polypeptide(L)'
;MGYAGYVPAKLPPSSLTPVQTALFLVSSVSSLELIEKLVYNAVVSPQEPKFKKVRLGNPRIKAAIIDTPAALEAMLAMGWQQAQEGEESVLLLSKSLSMAVVHDVQEAASRAKKAAQEAQRTAQRAAAAKPAALPGSDSRESLRAMLEADRRERAARGPVSVGSVAQPLPSAGGGGPARIRTAGEAGLNSG
;
A
#
# COMPACT_ATOMS: atom_id res chain seq x y z
N MET A 1 -55.68 -2.31 7.78
CA MET A 1 -54.62 -3.21 8.28
C MET A 1 -53.28 -2.69 7.81
N GLY A 2 -52.61 -1.88 8.62
CA GLY A 2 -51.27 -1.37 8.31
C GLY A 2 -50.23 -2.44 8.65
N TYR A 3 -49.49 -2.91 7.65
CA TYR A 3 -48.32 -3.74 7.87
C TYR A 3 -47.26 -2.92 8.61
N ALA A 4 -46.93 -3.34 9.82
CA ALA A 4 -45.86 -2.74 10.61
C ALA A 4 -44.53 -2.92 9.85
N GLY A 5 -43.95 -1.80 9.42
CA GLY A 5 -42.66 -1.72 8.73
C GLY A 5 -41.49 -2.02 9.66
N TYR A 6 -41.39 -3.26 10.14
CA TYR A 6 -40.23 -3.72 10.86
C TYR A 6 -39.04 -3.76 9.91
N VAL A 7 -38.09 -2.84 10.12
CA VAL A 7 -36.75 -2.95 9.54
C VAL A 7 -36.14 -4.23 10.11
N PRO A 8 -35.71 -5.20 9.29
CA PRO A 8 -35.15 -6.44 9.80
C PRO A 8 -33.98 -6.11 10.71
N ALA A 9 -34.02 -6.61 11.95
CA ALA A 9 -32.96 -6.43 12.91
C ALA A 9 -31.64 -6.87 12.27
N LYS A 10 -30.65 -5.95 12.18
CA LYS A 10 -29.30 -6.30 11.77
C LYS A 10 -28.75 -7.27 12.80
N LEU A 11 -28.76 -8.55 12.46
CA LEU A 11 -28.08 -9.58 13.22
C LEU A 11 -26.62 -9.13 13.43
N PRO A 12 -26.06 -9.30 14.63
CA PRO A 12 -24.65 -9.03 14.84
C PRO A 12 -23.82 -9.87 13.85
N PRO A 13 -22.68 -9.34 13.36
CA PRO A 13 -21.85 -10.09 12.43
C PRO A 13 -21.47 -11.43 13.07
N SER A 14 -21.73 -12.52 12.35
CA SER A 14 -21.38 -13.87 12.80
C SER A 14 -19.89 -13.93 13.13
N SER A 15 -19.52 -14.58 14.24
CA SER A 15 -18.10 -14.83 14.54
C SER A 15 -17.44 -15.54 13.35
N LEU A 16 -16.21 -15.11 13.03
CA LEU A 16 -15.45 -15.67 11.91
C LEU A 16 -15.31 -17.18 12.05
N THR A 17 -15.50 -17.90 10.95
CA THR A 17 -15.32 -19.36 10.95
C THR A 17 -13.85 -19.71 11.18
N PRO A 18 -13.52 -20.90 11.69
CA PRO A 18 -12.12 -21.33 11.88
C PRO A 18 -11.27 -21.27 10.60
N VAL A 19 -11.90 -21.45 9.44
CA VAL A 19 -11.25 -21.33 8.13
C VAL A 19 -10.96 -19.86 7.82
N GLN A 20 -11.93 -18.97 8.04
CA GLN A 20 -11.75 -17.54 7.83
C GLN A 20 -10.68 -16.95 8.75
N THR A 21 -10.61 -17.39 10.02
CA THR A 21 -9.56 -16.94 10.95
C THR A 21 -8.18 -17.40 10.49
N ALA A 22 -8.03 -18.65 10.05
CA ALA A 22 -6.76 -19.16 9.53
C ALA A 22 -6.34 -18.42 8.23
N LEU A 23 -7.26 -18.22 7.30
CA LEU A 23 -7.02 -17.44 6.07
C LEU A 23 -6.68 -15.97 6.37
N PHE A 24 -7.18 -15.43 7.48
CA PHE A 24 -6.89 -14.05 7.87
C PHE A 24 -5.40 -13.84 8.15
N LEU A 25 -4.72 -14.85 8.70
CA LEU A 25 -3.31 -14.84 9.08
C LEU A 25 -2.36 -14.96 7.87
N VAL A 26 -2.85 -15.40 6.72
CA VAL A 26 -2.04 -15.55 5.52
C VAL A 26 -1.83 -14.18 4.86
N SER A 27 -0.60 -13.68 4.94
CA SER A 27 -0.22 -12.39 4.33
C SER A 27 0.23 -12.50 2.87
N SER A 28 0.66 -13.70 2.43
CA SER A 28 1.22 -13.92 1.10
C SER A 28 0.13 -14.12 0.05
N VAL A 29 0.07 -13.19 -0.91
CA VAL A 29 -0.89 -13.22 -2.04
C VAL A 29 -0.68 -14.46 -2.91
N SER A 30 0.57 -14.81 -3.23
CA SER A 30 0.88 -15.98 -4.06
C SER A 30 0.43 -17.29 -3.41
N SER A 31 0.51 -17.36 -2.09
CA SER A 31 0.05 -18.52 -1.31
C SER A 31 -1.46 -18.67 -1.37
N LEU A 32 -2.19 -17.56 -1.16
CA LEU A 32 -3.66 -17.55 -1.26
C LEU A 32 -4.17 -17.90 -2.66
N GLU A 33 -3.52 -17.40 -3.72
CA GLU A 33 -3.89 -17.76 -5.10
C GLU A 33 -3.63 -19.24 -5.43
N LEU A 34 -2.58 -19.82 -4.85
CA LEU A 34 -2.30 -21.24 -5.02
C LEU A 34 -3.34 -22.08 -4.27
N ILE A 35 -3.65 -21.71 -3.03
CA ILE A 35 -4.71 -22.35 -2.22
C ILE A 35 -6.05 -22.26 -2.96
N GLU A 36 -6.40 -21.09 -3.51
CA GLU A 36 -7.63 -20.88 -4.28
C GLU A 36 -7.75 -21.91 -5.41
N LYS A 37 -6.69 -22.08 -6.22
CA LYS A 37 -6.68 -23.03 -7.34
C LYS A 37 -6.83 -24.47 -6.86
N LEU A 38 -6.15 -24.85 -5.79
CA LEU A 38 -6.24 -26.21 -5.24
C LEU A 38 -7.65 -26.51 -4.72
N VAL A 39 -8.21 -25.59 -3.94
CA VAL A 39 -9.56 -25.71 -3.36
C VAL A 39 -10.63 -25.69 -4.45
N TYR A 40 -10.53 -24.78 -5.43
CA TYR A 40 -11.45 -24.70 -6.55
C TYR A 40 -11.49 -25.99 -7.36
N ASN A 41 -10.33 -26.53 -7.73
CA ASN A 41 -10.26 -27.78 -8.49
C ASN A 41 -10.84 -28.97 -7.70
N ALA A 42 -10.59 -29.02 -6.39
CA ALA A 42 -11.15 -30.06 -5.53
C ALA A 42 -12.68 -29.99 -5.40
N VAL A 43 -13.27 -28.78 -5.46
CA VAL A 43 -14.72 -28.56 -5.38
C VAL A 43 -15.40 -28.80 -6.73
N VAL A 44 -14.83 -28.31 -7.84
CA VAL A 44 -15.41 -28.42 -9.18
C VAL A 44 -15.32 -29.85 -9.73
N SER A 45 -14.22 -30.54 -9.45
CA SER A 45 -13.96 -31.89 -9.96
C SER A 45 -13.73 -32.89 -8.82
N PRO A 46 -14.72 -33.12 -7.95
CA PRO A 46 -14.55 -33.94 -6.74
C PRO A 46 -14.40 -35.44 -7.03
N GLN A 47 -14.69 -35.89 -8.25
CA GLN A 47 -14.53 -37.29 -8.67
C GLN A 47 -13.08 -37.61 -9.06
N GLU A 48 -12.26 -36.59 -9.35
CA GLU A 48 -10.89 -36.82 -9.77
C GLU A 48 -9.95 -36.87 -8.55
N PRO A 49 -9.34 -38.04 -8.24
CA PRO A 49 -8.53 -38.19 -7.03
C PRO A 49 -7.27 -37.33 -7.04
N LYS A 50 -6.79 -36.94 -8.23
CA LYS A 50 -5.62 -36.07 -8.39
C LYS A 50 -5.81 -34.69 -7.75
N PHE A 51 -7.05 -34.19 -7.64
CA PHE A 51 -7.34 -32.89 -7.01
C PHE A 51 -7.54 -32.98 -5.49
N LYS A 52 -7.64 -34.19 -4.94
CA LYS A 52 -7.69 -34.44 -3.49
C LYS A 52 -6.31 -34.69 -2.90
N LYS A 53 -5.26 -34.68 -3.73
CA LYS A 53 -3.90 -35.00 -3.33
C LYS A 53 -2.93 -33.96 -3.86
N VAL A 54 -2.15 -33.37 -2.97
CA VAL A 54 -1.18 -32.33 -3.29
C VAL A 54 0.18 -32.79 -2.81
N ARG A 55 1.12 -32.95 -3.75
CA ARG A 55 2.49 -33.32 -3.43
C ARG A 55 3.28 -32.09 -2.99
N LEU A 56 3.80 -32.12 -1.78
CA LEU A 56 4.56 -30.99 -1.24
C LEU A 56 6.02 -30.95 -1.72
N GLY A 57 6.47 -31.95 -2.49
CA GLY A 57 7.79 -31.97 -3.12
C GLY A 57 7.97 -30.92 -4.24
N ASN A 58 6.88 -30.38 -4.80
CA ASN A 58 6.99 -29.33 -5.82
C ASN A 58 7.51 -28.01 -5.19
N PRO A 59 8.59 -27.40 -5.70
CA PRO A 59 9.20 -26.22 -5.10
C PRO A 59 8.22 -25.03 -4.98
N ARG A 60 7.28 -24.87 -5.91
CA ARG A 60 6.25 -23.82 -5.83
C ARG A 60 5.26 -24.06 -4.70
N ILE A 61 4.87 -25.31 -4.50
CA ILE A 61 3.91 -25.71 -3.46
C ILE A 61 4.61 -25.65 -2.10
N LYS A 62 5.87 -26.09 -2.01
CA LYS A 62 6.69 -25.96 -0.81
C LYS A 62 6.83 -24.51 -0.37
N ALA A 63 7.22 -23.61 -1.28
CA ALA A 63 7.37 -22.18 -0.96
C ALA A 63 6.06 -21.50 -0.54
N ALA A 64 4.93 -21.89 -1.15
CA ALA A 64 3.64 -21.28 -0.85
C ALA A 64 2.94 -21.87 0.39
N ILE A 65 3.12 -23.16 0.66
CA ILE A 65 2.37 -23.87 1.70
C ILE A 65 3.26 -24.24 2.89
N ILE A 66 4.44 -24.83 2.67
CA ILE A 66 5.34 -25.25 3.76
C ILE A 66 6.07 -24.06 4.36
N ASP A 67 6.69 -23.21 3.52
CA ASP A 67 7.50 -22.09 4.01
C ASP A 67 6.64 -20.96 4.62
N THR A 68 5.32 -21.04 4.46
CA THR A 68 4.35 -20.14 5.07
C THR A 68 3.47 -20.92 6.06
N PRO A 69 3.81 -20.99 7.37
CA PRO A 69 3.08 -21.79 8.35
C PRO A 69 1.58 -21.51 8.41
N ALA A 70 1.18 -20.25 8.29
CA ALA A 70 -0.23 -19.85 8.25
C ALA A 70 -0.99 -20.45 7.04
N ALA A 71 -0.32 -20.65 5.91
CA ALA A 71 -0.93 -21.26 4.73
C ALA A 71 -1.20 -22.76 4.95
N LEU A 72 -0.27 -23.45 5.61
CA LEU A 72 -0.44 -24.85 6.01
C LEU A 72 -1.58 -25.00 7.01
N GLU A 73 -1.63 -24.14 8.04
CA GLU A 73 -2.72 -24.12 9.02
C GLU A 73 -4.08 -23.88 8.37
N ALA A 74 -4.17 -22.96 7.40
CA ALA A 74 -5.39 -22.73 6.64
C ALA A 74 -5.82 -24.00 5.87
N MET A 75 -4.89 -24.68 5.20
CA MET A 75 -5.17 -25.96 4.52
C MET A 75 -5.68 -27.02 5.52
N LEU A 76 -5.05 -27.16 6.68
CA LEU A 76 -5.51 -28.09 7.72
C LEU A 76 -6.91 -27.74 8.24
N ALA A 77 -7.19 -26.45 8.48
CA ALA A 77 -8.50 -25.98 8.94
C ALA A 77 -9.62 -26.24 7.90
N MET A 78 -9.29 -26.23 6.61
CA MET A 78 -10.22 -26.60 5.53
C MET A 78 -10.50 -28.11 5.46
N GLY A 79 -9.71 -28.95 6.14
CA GLY A 79 -9.87 -30.41 6.16
C GLY A 79 -8.86 -31.17 5.29
N TRP A 80 -7.76 -30.52 4.91
CA TRP A 80 -6.60 -31.24 4.40
C TRP A 80 -5.83 -31.89 5.56
N GLN A 81 -5.18 -33.01 5.29
CA GLN A 81 -4.39 -33.76 6.26
C GLN A 81 -3.01 -34.02 5.67
N GLN A 82 -1.97 -33.84 6.49
CA GLN A 82 -0.63 -34.26 6.11
C GLN A 82 -0.51 -35.78 6.21
N ALA A 83 -0.04 -36.38 5.14
CA ALA A 83 0.32 -37.78 5.08
C ALA A 83 1.73 -37.92 4.50
N GLN A 84 2.36 -39.05 4.78
CA GLN A 84 3.66 -39.40 4.23
C GLN A 84 3.45 -40.50 3.20
N GLU A 85 3.90 -40.29 1.97
CA GLU A 85 3.88 -41.32 0.92
C GLU A 85 5.32 -41.62 0.52
N GLY A 86 5.89 -42.65 1.14
CA GLY A 86 7.32 -42.93 1.04
C GLY A 86 8.15 -41.83 1.71
N GLU A 87 9.08 -41.22 0.96
CA GLU A 87 9.92 -40.11 1.43
C GLU A 87 9.26 -38.72 1.22
N GLU A 88 8.16 -38.63 0.49
CA GLU A 88 7.50 -37.36 0.18
C GLU A 88 6.33 -37.05 1.12
N SER A 89 6.27 -35.82 1.63
CA SER A 89 5.09 -35.30 2.33
C SER A 89 4.00 -34.91 1.32
N VAL A 90 2.77 -35.34 1.56
CA VAL A 90 1.61 -35.05 0.72
C VAL A 90 0.46 -34.51 1.58
N LEU A 91 -0.35 -33.61 1.02
CA LEU A 91 -1.63 -33.22 1.61
C LEU A 91 -2.76 -34.00 0.95
N LEU A 92 -3.58 -34.65 1.77
CA LEU A 92 -4.76 -35.39 1.35
C LEU A 92 -6.02 -34.70 1.86
N LEU A 93 -7.00 -34.54 0.99
CA LEU A 93 -8.29 -33.97 1.36
C LEU A 93 -9.20 -35.08 1.91
N SER A 94 -9.47 -35.06 3.22
CA SER A 94 -10.29 -36.09 3.88
C SER A 94 -11.79 -35.81 3.80
N LYS A 95 -12.18 -34.54 3.64
CA LYS A 95 -13.58 -34.09 3.60
C LYS A 95 -13.90 -33.39 2.27
N SER A 96 -15.13 -33.57 1.77
CA SER A 96 -15.63 -32.78 0.65
C SER A 96 -15.71 -31.29 1.01
N LEU A 97 -15.12 -30.44 0.17
CA LEU A 97 -15.21 -28.99 0.30
C LEU A 97 -16.49 -28.47 -0.40
N SER A 98 -16.94 -27.30 0.00
CA SER A 98 -18.06 -26.59 -0.63
C SER A 98 -17.59 -25.30 -1.29
N MET A 99 -18.43 -24.74 -2.18
CA MET A 99 -18.16 -23.44 -2.81
C MET A 99 -18.07 -22.28 -1.81
N ALA A 100 -18.62 -22.42 -0.60
CA ALA A 100 -18.47 -21.41 0.46
C ALA A 100 -16.98 -21.24 0.86
N VAL A 101 -16.25 -22.35 0.95
CA VAL A 101 -14.81 -22.32 1.27
C VAL A 101 -14.02 -21.65 0.15
N VAL A 102 -14.38 -21.90 -1.12
CA VAL A 102 -13.77 -21.21 -2.27
C VAL A 102 -13.97 -19.70 -2.16
N HIS A 103 -15.19 -19.26 -1.83
CA HIS A 103 -15.49 -17.85 -1.67
C HIS A 103 -14.70 -17.21 -0.52
N ASP A 104 -14.58 -17.89 0.62
CA ASP A 104 -13.77 -17.42 1.76
C ASP A 104 -12.30 -17.20 1.35
N VAL A 105 -11.73 -18.12 0.58
CA VAL A 105 -10.35 -18.01 0.06
C VAL A 105 -10.22 -16.85 -0.94
N GLN A 106 -11.20 -16.68 -1.83
CA GLN A 106 -11.22 -15.59 -2.81
C GLN A 106 -11.32 -14.21 -2.15
N GLU A 107 -12.12 -14.10 -1.09
CA GLU A 107 -12.22 -12.89 -0.29
C GLU A 107 -10.89 -12.59 0.42
N ALA A 108 -10.27 -13.60 1.02
CA ALA A 108 -8.96 -13.47 1.64
C ALA A 108 -7.88 -13.04 0.63
N ALA A 109 -7.85 -13.63 -0.56
CA ALA A 109 -6.93 -13.28 -1.63
C ALA A 109 -7.15 -11.84 -2.12
N SER A 110 -8.40 -11.45 -2.33
CA SER A 110 -8.77 -10.09 -2.74
C SER A 110 -8.39 -9.05 -1.69
N ARG A 111 -8.59 -9.35 -0.40
CA ARG A 111 -8.17 -8.52 0.72
C ARG A 111 -6.64 -8.37 0.76
N ALA A 112 -5.90 -9.47 0.63
CA ALA A 112 -4.44 -9.44 0.62
C ALA A 112 -3.89 -8.63 -0.56
N LYS A 113 -4.51 -8.74 -1.75
CA LYS A 113 -4.17 -7.92 -2.93
C LYS A 113 -4.39 -6.44 -2.68
N LYS A 114 -5.53 -6.05 -2.12
CA LYS A 114 -5.83 -4.65 -1.77
C LYS A 114 -4.82 -4.11 -0.76
N ALA A 115 -4.53 -4.87 0.30
CA ALA A 115 -3.54 -4.50 1.30
C ALA A 115 -2.14 -4.34 0.71
N ALA A 116 -1.71 -5.24 -0.18
CA ALA A 116 -0.43 -5.16 -0.87
C ALA A 116 -0.35 -3.93 -1.81
N GLN A 117 -1.43 -3.63 -2.54
CA GLN A 117 -1.50 -2.43 -3.39
C GLN A 117 -1.49 -1.14 -2.58
N GLU A 118 -2.20 -1.09 -1.46
CA GLU A 118 -2.19 0.05 -0.55
C GLU A 118 -0.80 0.26 0.07
N ALA A 119 -0.15 -0.81 0.53
CA ALA A 119 1.22 -0.77 1.04
C ALA A 119 2.21 -0.30 -0.04
N GLN A 120 2.04 -0.75 -1.29
CA GLN A 120 2.87 -0.28 -2.39
C GLN A 120 2.64 1.20 -2.70
N ARG A 121 1.38 1.66 -2.69
CA ARG A 121 1.04 3.08 -2.89
C ARG A 121 1.58 3.96 -1.78
N THR A 122 1.48 3.55 -0.53
CA THR A 122 2.03 4.31 0.61
C THR A 122 3.55 4.33 0.56
N ALA A 123 4.20 3.21 0.21
CA ALA A 123 5.64 3.15 0.01
C ALA A 123 6.12 4.04 -1.14
N GLN A 124 5.42 4.06 -2.28
CA GLN A 124 5.73 4.96 -3.41
C GLN A 124 5.56 6.43 -3.03
N ARG A 125 4.47 6.77 -2.32
CA ARG A 125 4.26 8.14 -1.81
C ARG A 125 5.34 8.55 -0.82
N ALA A 126 5.73 7.65 0.10
CA ALA A 126 6.81 7.89 1.04
C ALA A 126 8.17 8.04 0.32
N ALA A 127 8.42 7.26 -0.72
CA ALA A 127 9.63 7.37 -1.55
C ALA A 127 9.67 8.68 -2.35
N ALA A 128 8.53 9.15 -2.86
CA ALA A 128 8.41 10.43 -3.56
C ALA A 128 8.45 11.65 -2.61
N ALA A 129 8.02 11.47 -1.34
CA ALA A 129 8.05 12.50 -0.31
C ALA A 129 9.40 12.61 0.41
N LYS A 130 10.24 11.56 0.38
CA LYS A 130 11.67 11.73 0.65
C LYS A 130 12.17 12.75 -0.38
N PRO A 131 12.78 13.88 0.03
CA PRO A 131 13.29 14.83 -0.93
C PRO A 131 14.27 14.06 -1.79
N ALA A 132 13.89 13.84 -3.05
CA ALA A 132 14.82 13.40 -4.06
C ALA A 132 16.06 14.29 -3.87
N ALA A 133 17.22 13.67 -3.67
CA ALA A 133 18.47 14.36 -3.92
C ALA A 133 18.32 14.92 -5.34
N LEU A 134 17.97 16.20 -5.42
CA LEU A 134 17.97 16.93 -6.67
C LEU A 134 19.35 16.73 -7.29
N PRO A 135 19.47 16.57 -8.62
CA PRO A 135 20.77 16.74 -9.26
C PRO A 135 21.25 18.16 -8.93
N GLY A 136 22.16 18.28 -7.95
CA GLY A 136 22.46 19.53 -7.24
C GLY A 136 22.41 19.44 -5.71
N SER A 137 22.67 18.27 -5.10
CA SER A 137 22.88 18.13 -3.64
C SER A 137 23.89 19.14 -3.10
N ASP A 138 24.91 19.46 -3.90
CA ASP A 138 25.95 20.45 -3.59
C ASP A 138 25.39 21.87 -3.48
N SER A 139 24.36 22.20 -4.26
CA SER A 139 23.71 23.53 -4.27
C SER A 139 22.90 23.78 -3.00
N ARG A 140 22.37 22.74 -2.35
CA ARG A 140 21.58 22.89 -1.12
C ARG A 140 22.46 23.00 0.12
N GLU A 141 23.56 22.26 0.15
CA GLU A 141 24.54 22.35 1.24
C GLU A 141 25.28 23.69 1.18
N SER A 142 25.68 24.15 -0.01
CA SER A 142 26.26 25.48 -0.20
C SER A 142 25.28 26.60 0.17
N LEU A 143 23.99 26.51 -0.21
CA LEU A 143 22.98 27.49 0.20
C LEU A 143 22.78 27.53 1.73
N ARG A 144 22.82 26.38 2.41
CA ARG A 144 22.76 26.34 3.89
C ARG A 144 24.00 26.95 4.53
N ALA A 145 25.19 26.66 3.99
CA ALA A 145 26.44 27.24 4.49
C ALA A 145 26.46 28.76 4.30
N MET A 146 25.98 29.26 3.15
CA MET A 146 25.85 30.70 2.89
C MET A 146 24.86 31.38 3.86
N LEU A 147 23.70 30.77 4.12
CA LEU A 147 22.71 31.30 5.07
C LEU A 147 23.23 31.28 6.51
N GLU A 148 24.03 30.28 6.88
CA GLU A 148 24.66 30.22 8.20
C GLU A 148 25.77 31.26 8.35
N ALA A 149 26.57 31.49 7.31
CA ALA A 149 27.57 32.55 7.29
C ALA A 149 26.92 33.94 7.39
N ASP A 150 25.87 34.22 6.62
CA ASP A 150 25.12 35.48 6.68
C ASP A 150 24.43 35.67 8.04
N ARG A 151 23.90 34.59 8.64
CA ARG A 151 23.37 34.62 10.01
C ARG A 151 24.45 34.95 11.03
N ARG A 152 25.65 34.38 10.92
CA ARG A 152 26.78 34.68 11.82
C ARG A 152 27.26 36.10 11.65
N GLU A 153 27.33 36.62 10.41
CA GLU A 153 27.69 38.00 10.12
C GLU A 153 26.65 38.98 10.70
N ARG A 154 25.35 38.70 10.56
CA ARG A 154 24.29 39.52 11.17
C ARG A 154 24.29 39.45 12.69
N ALA A 155 24.54 38.28 13.26
CA ALA A 155 24.67 38.13 14.71
C ALA A 155 25.88 38.93 15.25
N ALA A 156 26.99 38.98 14.51
CA ALA A 156 28.18 39.76 14.86
C ALA A 156 27.99 41.27 14.70
N ARG A 157 27.18 41.72 13.72
CA ARG A 157 26.85 43.14 13.53
C ARG A 157 25.90 43.72 14.58
N GLY A 158 25.27 42.86 15.40
CA GLY A 158 24.31 43.27 16.41
C GLY A 158 22.95 43.67 15.82
N PRO A 159 21.93 43.87 16.68
CA PRO A 159 20.59 44.23 16.24
C PRO A 159 20.59 45.61 15.58
N VAL A 160 19.97 45.73 14.41
CA VAL A 160 19.82 47.00 13.69
C VAL A 160 18.94 47.93 14.54
N SER A 161 19.57 48.87 15.24
CA SER A 161 18.91 49.84 16.13
C SER A 161 18.41 51.09 15.40
N VAL A 162 18.80 51.27 14.13
CA VAL A 162 18.40 52.41 13.30
C VAL A 162 17.27 51.97 12.38
N GLY A 163 16.09 52.56 12.55
CA GLY A 163 14.95 52.32 11.67
C GLY A 163 15.30 52.63 10.21
N SER A 164 14.91 51.75 9.29
CA SER A 164 15.12 51.97 7.86
C SER A 164 14.34 53.20 7.40
N VAL A 165 15.05 54.27 7.03
CA VAL A 165 14.45 55.45 6.36
C VAL A 165 14.30 55.12 4.88
N ALA A 166 13.09 55.25 4.35
CA ALA A 166 12.83 55.07 2.92
C ALA A 166 13.71 56.02 2.11
N GLN A 167 14.68 55.47 1.38
CA GLN A 167 15.47 56.23 0.42
C GLN A 167 14.60 56.52 -0.80
N PRO A 168 14.47 57.79 -1.23
CA PRO A 168 13.78 58.09 -2.47
C PRO A 168 14.56 57.47 -3.63
N LEU A 169 13.90 56.63 -4.44
CA LEU A 169 14.53 56.07 -5.63
C LEU A 169 15.00 57.21 -6.55
N PRO A 170 16.17 57.11 -7.19
CA PRO A 170 16.62 58.09 -8.15
C PRO A 170 15.63 58.10 -9.33
N SER A 171 14.79 59.13 -9.38
CA SER A 171 14.09 59.52 -10.60
C SER A 171 15.17 59.83 -11.64
N ALA A 172 15.27 58.98 -12.65
CA ALA A 172 15.95 59.36 -13.88
C ALA A 172 15.11 60.47 -14.54
N GLY A 173 15.37 61.72 -14.14
CA GLY A 173 14.88 62.94 -14.77
C GLY A 173 13.37 63.19 -14.65
N GLY A 174 13.00 64.07 -13.72
CA GLY A 174 11.69 64.72 -13.68
C GLY A 174 10.74 64.16 -12.62
N GLY A 175 10.31 65.04 -11.71
CA GLY A 175 9.47 64.71 -10.56
C GLY A 175 8.09 64.16 -10.95
N GLY A 176 7.95 62.84 -10.90
CA GLY A 176 6.68 62.12 -10.96
C GLY A 176 6.83 60.73 -10.32
N PRO A 177 5.75 60.13 -9.78
CA PRO A 177 5.83 58.83 -9.11
C PRO A 177 6.31 57.74 -10.08
N ALA A 178 7.05 56.78 -9.54
CA ALA A 178 7.69 55.69 -10.28
C ALA A 178 6.73 55.05 -11.30
N ARG A 179 7.04 55.17 -12.59
CA ARG A 179 6.29 54.49 -13.64
C ARG A 179 6.66 53.01 -13.60
N ILE A 180 5.88 52.23 -12.86
CA ILE A 180 5.85 50.78 -13.00
C ILE A 180 5.39 50.52 -14.44
N ARG A 181 6.28 50.04 -15.29
CA ARG A 181 5.98 49.69 -16.68
C ARG A 181 4.90 48.61 -16.66
N THR A 182 3.69 48.97 -17.06
CA THR A 182 2.56 48.04 -17.06
C THR A 182 2.68 47.07 -18.24
N ALA A 183 2.07 45.89 -18.14
CA ALA A 183 2.16 44.85 -19.17
C ALA A 183 1.71 45.31 -20.58
N GLY A 184 0.88 46.36 -20.66
CA GLY A 184 0.50 47.00 -21.92
C GLY A 184 1.64 47.76 -22.60
N GLU A 185 2.49 48.47 -21.83
CA GLU A 185 3.66 49.18 -22.38
C GLU A 185 4.81 48.23 -22.78
N ALA A 186 4.77 46.98 -22.31
CA ALA A 186 5.72 45.93 -22.67
C ALA A 186 5.31 45.16 -23.95
N GLY A 187 4.19 45.52 -24.60
CA GLY A 187 3.75 44.89 -25.84
C GLY A 187 3.25 43.45 -25.68
N LEU A 188 2.92 43.02 -24.46
CA LEU A 188 2.51 41.63 -24.18
C LEU A 188 1.01 41.36 -24.41
N ASN A 189 0.25 42.38 -24.83
CA ASN A 189 -1.20 42.30 -25.06
C ASN A 189 -1.58 42.81 -26.47
N SER A 190 -0.95 42.27 -27.52
CA SER A 190 -1.51 42.34 -28.88
C SER A 190 -2.22 41.02 -29.18
N GLY A 191 -3.51 40.98 -28.85
CA GLY A 191 -4.45 40.03 -29.44
C GLY A 191 -4.85 40.47 -30.85
#